data_AF-A0A944C7P6-F1
#
_entry.id   AF-A0A944C7P6-F1
#
_cell.length_a   1.000
_cell.length_b   1.000
_cell.length_c   1.000
_cell.angle_alpha   90.00
_cell.angle_beta   90.00
_cell.angle_gamma   90.00
#
_symmetry.space_group_name_H-M   'P 1'
#
loop_
_entity.id
_entity.type
_entity.pdbx_description
1 polymer ?
#
loop_
_entity_poly.entity_id
_entity_poly.type
_entity_poly.pdbx_seq_one_letter_code
_entity_poly.pdbx_strand_id
1 'polypeptide(L)' 'MDIKAKIDEVVNKVKNDPEIASQFQSNPVQAVEKVLGVDLPDDVINNIVEGVKSKISFDGIAGKIGGLFGNN' A
#
# COMPACT_ATOMS: atom_id res chain seq x y z
N MET A 1 16.92 -2.58 -9.19
CA MET A 1 15.81 -2.09 -8.34
C MET A 1 14.83 -3.24 -8.19
N ASP A 2 14.62 -3.74 -6.97
CA ASP A 2 13.68 -4.84 -6.74
C ASP A 2 12.28 -4.30 -6.45
N ILE A 3 11.50 -4.09 -7.51
CA ILE A 3 10.11 -3.62 -7.43
C ILE A 3 9.27 -4.59 -6.57
N LYS A 4 9.54 -5.90 -6.65
CA LYS A 4 8.87 -6.91 -5.82
C LYS A 4 9.11 -6.69 -4.33
N ALA A 5 10.36 -6.44 -3.92
CA ALA A 5 10.68 -6.17 -2.53
C ALA A 5 9.98 -4.89 -2.03
N LYS A 6 9.90 -3.87 -2.88
CA LYS A 6 9.19 -2.62 -2.59
C LYS A 6 7.68 -2.82 -2.44
N ILE A 7 7.07 -3.64 -3.29
CA ILE A 7 5.67 -4.05 -3.15
C ILE A 7 5.46 -4.76 -1.81
N ASP A 8 6.29 -5.77 -1.48
CA ASP A 8 6.13 -6.54 -0.24
C ASP A 8 6.35 -5.67 1.02
N GLU A 9 7.27 -4.70 0.97
CA GLU A 9 7.51 -3.71 2.02
C GLU A 9 6.27 -2.84 2.27
N VAL A 10 5.69 -2.26 1.22
CA VAL A 10 4.46 -1.47 1.32
C VAL A 10 3.28 -2.32 1.77
N VAL A 11 3.11 -3.53 1.24
CA VAL A 11 2.06 -4.47 1.67
C VAL A 11 2.19 -4.76 3.16
N ASN A 12 3.39 -5.03 3.66
CA ASN A 12 3.60 -5.26 5.08
C ASN A 12 3.26 -4.02 5.92
N LYS A 13 3.61 -2.82 5.47
CA LYS A 13 3.22 -1.60 6.18
C LYS A 13 1.72 -1.37 6.17
N VAL A 14 1.06 -1.49 5.03
CA VAL A 14 -0.40 -1.41 4.92
C VAL A 14 -1.09 -2.46 5.79
N LYS A 15 -0.51 -3.65 5.99
CA LYS A 15 -1.11 -4.66 6.87
C LYS A 15 -0.96 -4.39 8.36
N ASN A 16 0.17 -3.80 8.77
CA ASN A 16 0.54 -3.65 10.17
C ASN A 16 0.33 -2.23 10.71
N ASP A 17 0.14 -1.25 9.84
CA ASP A 17 0.01 0.16 10.18
C ASP A 17 -1.33 0.72 9.65
N PRO A 18 -2.32 0.96 10.53
CA PRO A 18 -3.62 1.47 10.15
C PRO A 18 -3.56 2.88 9.57
N GLU A 19 -2.60 3.72 9.95
CA GLU A 19 -2.44 5.05 9.36
C GLU A 19 -2.04 4.93 7.89
N ILE A 20 -1.02 4.11 7.61
CA ILE A 20 -0.56 3.85 6.24
C ILE A 20 -1.65 3.19 5.41
N ALA A 21 -2.43 2.27 5.99
CA ALA A 21 -3.55 1.67 5.28
C ALA A 21 -4.64 2.69 4.92
N SER A 22 -4.94 3.65 5.80
CA SER A 22 -5.91 4.72 5.52
C SER A 22 -5.38 5.63 4.42
N GLN A 23 -4.10 6.01 4.54
CA GLN A 23 -3.43 6.82 3.54
C GLN A 23 -3.37 6.09 2.20
N PHE A 24 -3.12 4.78 2.19
CA PHE A 24 -3.05 4.00 0.96
C PHE A 24 -4.41 3.90 0.26
N GLN A 25 -5.51 3.90 1.01
CA GLN A 25 -6.86 3.94 0.43
C GLN A 25 -7.19 5.30 -0.18
N SER A 26 -6.85 6.41 0.50
CA SER A 26 -7.15 7.75 0.00
C SER A 26 -6.14 8.25 -1.05
N ASN A 27 -4.85 8.00 -0.85
CA ASN A 27 -3.73 8.42 -1.68
C ASN A 27 -2.64 7.33 -1.71
N PRO A 28 -2.81 6.28 -2.53
CA PRO A 28 -1.86 5.16 -2.59
C PRO A 28 -0.46 5.58 -3.06
N VAL A 29 -0.35 6.58 -3.93
CA VAL A 29 0.94 7.12 -4.41
C VAL A 29 1.74 7.70 -3.24
N GLN A 30 1.15 8.64 -2.51
CA GLN A 30 1.79 9.28 -1.36
C GLN A 30 2.11 8.28 -0.24
N ALA A 31 1.25 7.29 -0.02
CA ALA A 31 1.52 6.23 0.96
C ALA A 31 2.74 5.38 0.57
N VAL A 32 2.87 5.03 -0.71
CA VAL A 32 4.06 4.33 -1.23
C VAL A 32 5.31 5.19 -1.07
N GLU A 33 5.27 6.47 -1.45
CA GLU A 33 6.40 7.39 -1.28
C GLU A 33 6.84 7.52 0.18
N LYS A 34 5.87 7.70 1.10
CA LYS A 34 6.11 7.82 2.54
C LYS A 34 6.74 6.55 3.12
N VAL A 35 6.29 5.37 2.68
CA VAL A 35 6.84 4.09 3.14
C VAL A 35 8.23 3.85 2.58
N LEU A 36 8.44 4.12 1.29
CA LEU A 36 9.69 3.80 0.62
C LEU A 36 10.78 4.86 0.84
N GLY A 37 10.40 6.09 1.19
CA GLY A 37 11.32 7.20 1.50
C GLY A 37 12.19 7.60 0.30
N VAL A 38 11.71 7.38 -0.93
CA VAL A 38 12.45 7.63 -2.17
C VAL A 38 11.57 8.31 -3.20
N ASP A 39 12.15 9.26 -3.93
CA ASP A 39 11.53 9.87 -5.12
C ASP A 39 11.66 8.91 -6.30
N LEU A 40 10.56 8.21 -6.59
CA LEU A 40 10.44 7.31 -7.73
C LEU A 40 9.62 7.99 -8.83
N PRO A 41 9.84 7.63 -10.11
CA PRO A 41 8.96 8.08 -11.18
C PRO A 41 7.52 7.60 -10.94
N ASP A 42 6.55 8.43 -11.28
CA ASP A 42 5.12 8.14 -11.14
C ASP A 42 4.72 6.78 -11.72
N ASP A 43 5.28 6.42 -12.89
CA ASP A 43 5.06 5.11 -13.53
C ASP A 43 5.49 3.93 -12.65
N VAL A 44 6.61 4.07 -11.94
CA VAL A 44 7.12 3.03 -11.04
C VAL A 44 6.26 2.96 -9.78
N ILE A 45 5.86 4.10 -9.23
CA ILE A 45 4.98 4.15 -8.06
C ILE A 45 3.64 3.51 -8.39
N ASN A 46 3.05 3.82 -9.55
CA ASN A 46 1.79 3.24 -9.99
C ASN A 46 1.87 1.71 -10.12
N ASN A 47 2.96 1.18 -10.70
CA ASN A 47 3.19 -0.27 -10.74
C ASN A 47 3.27 -0.90 -9.35
N ILE A 48 3.92 -0.23 -8.39
CA ILE A 48 3.98 -0.69 -6.99
C ILE A 48 2.59 -0.66 -6.36
N VAL A 49 1.85 0.43 -6.53
CA VAL A 49 0.48 0.58 -6.03
C VAL A 49 -0.42 -0.55 -6.54
N GLU A 50 -0.38 -0.86 -7.83
CA GLU A 50 -1.16 -1.94 -8.41
C GLU A 50 -0.74 -3.31 -7.85
N GLY A 51 0.57 -3.56 -7.72
CA GLY A 51 1.09 -4.78 -7.10
C GLY A 51 0.63 -4.94 -5.64
N VAL A 52 0.64 -3.85 -4.87
CA VAL A 52 0.19 -3.81 -3.47
C VAL A 52 -1.32 -4.09 -3.39
N LYS A 53 -2.13 -3.40 -4.20
CA LYS A 53 -3.58 -3.63 -4.28
C LYS A 53 -3.91 -5.08 -4.65
N SER A 54 -3.20 -5.63 -5.62
CA SER A 54 -3.35 -7.02 -6.07
C SER A 54 -3.02 -8.00 -4.96
N LYS A 55 -1.89 -7.83 -4.26
CA LYS A 55 -1.48 -8.65 -3.10
C LYS A 55 -2.49 -8.58 -1.95
N ILE A 56 -2.97 -7.40 -1.60
CA ILE A 56 -3.95 -7.21 -0.52
C ILE A 56 -5.29 -7.86 -0.87
N SER A 57 -5.72 -7.74 -2.12
CA SER A 57 -6.93 -8.38 -2.64
C SER A 57 -6.79 -9.90 -2.64
N PHE A 58 -5.65 -10.41 -3.09
CA PHE A 58 -5.34 -11.84 -3.13
C PHE A 58 -5.32 -12.47 -1.73
N ASP A 59 -4.74 -11.78 -0.75
CA ASP A 59 -4.76 -12.24 0.65
C ASP A 59 -6.13 -12.08 1.33
N GLY A 60 -7.14 -11.51 0.64
CA GLY A 60 -8.47 -11.28 1.20
C GLY A 60 -8.51 -10.23 2.32
N ILE A 61 -7.43 -9.46 2.49
CA ILE A 61 -7.27 -8.50 3.59
C ILE A 61 -7.98 -7.18 3.29
N ALA A 62 -8.35 -6.91 2.03
CA ALA A 62 -9.09 -5.71 1.64
C ALA A 62 -10.35 -5.46 2.49
N GLY A 63 -11.13 -6.50 2.79
CA GLY A 63 -12.32 -6.39 3.65
C GLY A 63 -11.98 -6.13 5.13
N LYS A 64 -10.84 -6.63 5.60
CA LYS A 64 -10.34 -6.41 6.97
C LYS A 64 -9.85 -4.98 7.14
N ILE A 65 -9.13 -4.46 6.16
CA ILE A 65 -8.68 -3.07 6.11
C ILE A 65 -9.88 -2.12 6.02
N GLY A 66 -10.84 -2.41 5.13
CA GLY A 66 -12.09 -1.63 5.06
C GLY A 66 -12.88 -1.64 6.39
N GLY A 67 -12.90 -2.77 7.10
CA GLY A 67 -13.53 -2.89 8.41
C GLY A 67 -12.79 -2.16 9.55
N LEU A 68 -11.46 -1.98 9.45
CA LEU A 68 -10.68 -1.19 10.41
C LEU A 68 -10.94 0.33 10.29
N PHE A 69 -11.38 0.80 9.13
CA PHE A 69 -11.72 2.21 8.89
C PHE A 69 -13.20 2.54 9.09
N GLY A 70 -14.04 1.53 9.26
CA GLY A 70 -15.48 1.67 9.46
C GLY A 70 -15.90 1.63 10.94
N ASN A 71 -15.42 2.55 11.77
CA ASN A 71 -16.08 2.85 13.06
C ASN A 71 -15.65 4.21 13.64
N ASN A 72 -16.33 5.29 13.23
CA ASN A 72 -16.62 6.46 14.07
C ASN A 72 -18.03 6.95 13.74
#